data_AF-A0A7Y1THP9-F1
#
_entry.id   AF-A0A7Y1THP9-F1
#
_cell.length_a   1.000
_cell.length_b   1.000
_cell.length_c   1.000
_cell.angle_alpha   90.00
_cell.angle_beta   90.00
_cell.angle_gamma   90.00
#
_symmetry.space_group_name_H-M   'P 1'
#
loop_
_entity.id
_entity.type
_entity.pdbx_description
1 polymer ?
#
loop_
_entity_poly.entity_id
_entity_poly.type
_entity_poly.pdbx_seq_one_letter_code
_entity_poly.pdbx_strand_id
1 'polypeptide(L)' 'FQIPMQIRPDRKISTAMKWLISFSRKRNEKSMAQKLAAEILAASKEEGAAVKKRVDTHKMAEANKAFSHFRF' A
#
# COMPACT_ATOMS: atom_id res chain seq x y z
N PHE A 1 3.27 -2.17 20.64
CA PHE A 1 2.05 -1.74 19.92
C PHE A 1 2.47 -0.85 18.76
N GLN A 2 1.76 -0.89 17.64
CA GLN A 2 2.02 0.02 16.52
C GLN A 2 1.12 1.25 16.68
N ILE A 3 1.72 2.43 16.72
CA ILE A 3 1.00 3.70 16.83
C ILE A 3 0.69 4.18 15.40
N PRO A 4 -0.57 4.15 14.95
CA PRO A 4 -0.92 4.61 13.61
C PRO A 4 -0.71 6.13 13.51
N MET A 5 -0.09 6.56 12.41
CA MET A 5 0.10 7.98 12.09
C MET A 5 -0.50 8.30 10.74
N GLN A 6 -1.15 9.46 10.64
CA GLN A 6 -1.63 9.96 9.37
C GLN A 6 -0.45 10.33 8.46
N ILE A 7 -0.48 9.81 7.24
CA ILE A 7 0.52 10.13 6.22
C ILE A 7 0.21 11.53 5.68
N ARG A 8 1.22 12.39 5.63
CA ARG A 8 1.08 13.72 5.04
C ARG A 8 0.74 13.62 3.54
N PRO A 9 -0.10 14.52 2.98
CA PRO A 9 -0.58 14.41 1.60
C PRO A 9 0.53 14.33 0.54
N ASP A 10 1.63 15.05 0.73
CA ASP A 10 2.84 15.04 -0.11
C ASP A 10 3.46 13.64 -0.22
N ARG A 11 3.41 12.85 0.86
CA ARG A 11 3.97 11.50 0.91
C ARG A 11 3.00 10.41 0.43
N LYS A 12 1.72 10.73 0.27
CA LYS A 12 0.69 9.75 -0.12
C LYS A 12 1.00 9.14 -1.50
N ILE A 13 1.35 9.99 -2.46
CA ILE A 13 1.67 9.57 -3.84
C ILE A 13 2.95 8.74 -3.88
N SER A 14 4.01 9.22 -3.21
CA SER A 14 5.30 8.51 -3.16
C SER A 14 5.17 7.12 -2.52
N THR A 15 4.40 7.00 -1.43
CA THR A 15 4.14 5.72 -0.77
C THR A 15 3.38 4.75 -1.69
N ALA A 16 2.35 5.25 -2.39
CA ALA A 16 1.57 4.44 -3.32
C ALA A 16 2.42 3.92 -4.49
N MET A 17 3.23 4.79 -5.11
CA MET A 17 4.16 4.40 -6.18
C MET A 17 5.19 3.37 -5.70
N LYS A 18 5.74 3.56 -4.49
CA LYS A 18 6.69 2.61 -3.89
C LYS A 18 6.07 1.21 -3.70
N TRP A 19 4.83 1.14 -3.24
CA TRP A 19 4.12 -0.14 -3.12
C TRP A 19 3.86 -0.78 -4.47
N LEU A 20 3.34 -0.04 -5.45
CA LEU A 20 3.12 -0.55 -6.80
C LEU A 20 4.39 -1.17 -7.40
N ILE A 21 5.52 -0.46 -7.32
CA ILE A 21 6.81 -0.96 -7.85
C ILE A 21 7.27 -2.20 -7.06
N SER A 22 7.19 -2.17 -5.73
CA SER A 22 7.63 -3.28 -4.88
C SER A 22 6.83 -4.57 -5.13
N PHE A 23 5.50 -4.46 -5.25
CA PHE A 23 4.63 -5.60 -5.52
C PHE A 23 4.74 -6.08 -6.98
N SER A 24 4.86 -5.15 -7.94
CA SER A 24 5.14 -5.50 -9.33
C SER A 24 6.41 -6.36 -9.46
N ARG A 25 7.49 -6.02 -8.74
CA ARG A 25 8.75 -6.80 -8.76
C ARG A 25 8.58 -8.24 -8.27
N LYS A 26 7.64 -8.49 -7.36
CA LYS A 26 7.37 -9.83 -6.79
C LYS A 26 6.53 -10.72 -7.71
N ARG A 27 5.98 -10.20 -8.81
CA ARG A 27 5.22 -10.98 -9.79
C ARG A 27 6.15 -11.87 -10.64
N ASN A 28 5.65 -13.03 -11.07
CA ASN A 28 6.39 -14.02 -11.86
C ASN A 28 6.31 -13.81 -13.39
N GLU A 29 6.24 -12.58 -13.87
CA GLU A 29 6.20 -12.29 -15.32
C GLU A 29 7.59 -12.07 -15.93
N LYS A 30 7.68 -12.09 -17.26
CA LYS A 30 8.97 -12.07 -17.98
C LYS A 30 9.68 -10.72 -17.97
N SER A 31 8.94 -9.61 -18.08
CA SER A 31 9.53 -8.26 -18.09
C SER A 31 8.93 -7.36 -17.01
N MET A 32 9.73 -6.41 -16.50
CA MET A 32 9.25 -5.45 -15.50
C MET A 32 8.11 -4.58 -16.04
N ALA A 33 8.11 -4.27 -17.34
CA ALA A 33 7.04 -3.53 -18.00
C ALA A 33 5.71 -4.29 -17.95
N GLN A 34 5.73 -5.60 -18.23
CA GLN A 34 4.55 -6.46 -18.13
C GLN A 34 4.06 -6.56 -16.69
N LYS A 35 4.97 -6.80 -15.74
CA LYS A 35 4.64 -6.86 -14.30
C LYS A 35 3.94 -5.59 -13.83
N LEU A 36 4.45 -4.42 -14.24
CA LEU A 36 3.91 -3.13 -13.83
C LEU A 36 2.54 -2.86 -14.47
N ALA A 37 2.40 -3.15 -15.78
CA ALA A 37 1.13 -3.01 -16.48
C ALA A 37 0.04 -3.91 -15.87
N ALA A 38 0.38 -5.16 -15.56
CA ALA A 38 -0.52 -6.11 -14.92
C ALA A 38 -0.94 -5.66 -13.51
N GLU A 39 0.00 -5.16 -12.69
CA GLU A 39 -0.32 -4.67 -11.35
C GLU A 39 -1.13 -3.36 -11.39
N ILE A 40 -0.88 -2.47 -12.34
CA ILE A 40 -1.68 -1.24 -12.54
C ILE A 40 -3.10 -1.60 -12.97
N LEU A 41 -3.26 -2.57 -13.87
CA LEU A 41 -4.56 -3.02 -14.36
C LEU A 41 -5.34 -3.79 -13.28
N ALA A 42 -4.66 -4.53 -12.40
CA ALA A 42 -5.28 -5.09 -11.20
C ALA A 42 -5.69 -3.99 -10.23
N ALA A 43 -4.81 -3.01 -9.98
CA ALA A 43 -5.06 -1.92 -9.06
C ALA A 43 -6.23 -1.03 -9.49
N SER A 44 -6.46 -0.85 -10.80
CA SER A 44 -7.63 -0.11 -11.31
C SER A 44 -8.96 -0.84 -11.08
N LYS A 45 -8.92 -2.17 -10.92
CA LYS A 45 -10.07 -3.01 -10.53
C LYS A 45 -10.18 -3.17 -9.01
N GLU A 46 -9.41 -2.41 -8.24
CA GLU A 46 -9.29 -2.53 -6.78
C GLU A 46 -8.75 -3.89 -6.31
N GLU A 47 -8.07 -4.61 -7.21
CA GLU A 47 -7.47 -5.91 -6.96
C GLU A 47 -5.93 -5.83 -6.90
N GLY A 48 -5.30 -6.91 -6.49
CA GLY A 48 -3.84 -7.01 -6.47
C GLY A 48 -3.20 -6.74 -5.10
N ALA A 49 -1.91 -7.05 -5.02
CA ALA A 49 -1.17 -7.06 -3.76
C ALA A 49 -0.93 -5.65 -3.23
N ALA A 50 -0.73 -4.68 -4.12
CA ALA A 50 -0.58 -3.28 -3.74
C ALA A 50 -1.85 -2.70 -3.09
N VAL A 51 -3.03 -2.98 -3.65
CA VAL A 51 -4.32 -2.51 -3.08
C VAL A 51 -4.63 -3.23 -1.77
N LYS A 52 -4.39 -4.55 -1.70
CA LYS A 52 -4.53 -5.31 -0.45
C LYS A 52 -3.67 -4.70 0.67
N LYS A 53 -2.41 -4.36 0.39
CA LYS A 53 -1.52 -3.73 1.37
C LYS A 53 -2.06 -2.38 1.88
N ARG A 54 -2.65 -1.57 0.99
CA ARG A 54 -3.33 -0.33 1.38
C ARG A 54 -4.48 -0.61 2.34
N VAL A 55 -5.36 -1.54 1.99
CA VAL A 55 -6.53 -1.90 2.81
C VAL A 55 -6.10 -2.45 4.17
N ASP A 56 -5.14 -3.37 4.20
CA ASP A 56 -4.63 -3.96 5.45
C ASP A 56 -4.02 -2.90 6.36
N THR A 57 -3.29 -1.93 5.79
CA THR A 57 -2.70 -0.83 6.56
C THR A 57 -3.78 0.09 7.15
N HIS A 58 -4.86 0.36 6.41
CA HIS A 58 -6.00 1.13 6.91
C HIS A 58 -6.74 0.38 8.03
N LYS A 59 -7.07 -0.90 7.82
CA LYS A 59 -7.71 -1.74 8.85
C LYS A 59 -6.86 -1.85 10.12
N MET A 60 -5.55 -2.01 9.97
CA MET A 60 -4.62 -2.05 11.10
C MET A 60 -4.55 -0.71 11.85
N ALA A 61 -4.67 0.41 11.14
CA ALA A 61 -4.74 1.73 11.76
C ALA A 61 -6.06 1.93 12.53
N GLU A 62 -7.19 1.43 12.02
CA GLU A 62 -8.48 1.45 12.72
C GLU A 62 -8.47 0.55 13.96
N ALA A 63 -7.92 -0.67 13.84
CA ALA A 63 -7.79 -1.59 14.97
C ALA A 63 -6.92 -1.04 16.10
N ASN A 64 -5.86 -0.29 15.75
CA ASN A 64 -4.97 0.34 16.73
C ASN A 64 -5.37 1.79 17.07
N LYS A 65 -6.57 2.23 16.69
CA LYS A 65 -7.06 3.60 16.98
C LYS A 65 -7.08 3.90 18.48
N ALA A 66 -7.29 2.90 19.34
CA ALA A 66 -7.21 3.05 20.79
C ALA A 66 -5.81 3.47 21.29
N PHE A 67 -4.75 3.12 20.55
CA PHE A 67 -3.37 3.48 20.89
C PHE A 67 -2.92 4.84 20.33
N SER A 68 -3.82 5.59 19.67
CA SER A 68 -3.52 6.93 19.13
C SER A 68 -3.14 7.94 20.22
N HIS A 69 -3.55 7.66 21.47
CA HIS A 69 -3.27 8.51 22.63
C HIS A 69 -1.83 8.39 23.15
N PHE A 70 -1.08 7.33 22.80
CA PHE A 70 0.36 7.19 23.09
C PHE A 70 1.25 8.05 22.17
N ARG A 71 0.68 9.05 21.49
CA ARG A 71 1.38 9.96 20.56
C ARG A 71 2.03 11.15 21.28
N PHE A 72 2.26 11.02 22.59
CA PHE A 72 2.99 11.94 23.46
C PHE A 72 3.90 11.14 24.38
#